data_AF-A0A1E1VY81-F1
#
_entry.id   AF-A0A1E1VY81-F1
#
_cell.length_a   1.000
_cell.length_b   1.000
_cell.length_c   1.000
_cell.angle_alpha   90.00
_cell.angle_beta   90.00
_cell.angle_gamma   90.00
#
_symmetry.space_group_name_H-M   'P 1'
#
loop_
_entity.id
_entity.type
_entity.pdbx_description
1 polymer ?
#
loop_
_entity_poly.entity_id
_entity_poly.type
_entity_poly.pdbx_seq_one_letter_code
_entity_poly.pdbx_strand_id
1 'polypeptide(L)'
;ATDSSANIPPHANLKMVDWELYEKRVNELLSEFQIDVCNLIESYNNFCNIIISTINECVVCSRSGSTTKVISPSTSHNNKHRTKNRIPLIWWNEKCTKTVNNCKQAYLEFKLNPCVDTFINFKRAQAL
;
A
#
# COMPACT_ATOMS: atom_id res chain seq x y z
N ALA A 1 -25.89 13.02 9.36
CA ALA A 1 -24.66 12.87 10.17
C ALA A 1 -24.59 11.43 10.64
N THR A 2 -23.74 10.63 10.02
CA THR A 2 -23.43 9.28 10.50
C THR A 2 -21.92 9.17 10.51
N ASP A 3 -21.37 9.47 11.69
CA ASP A 3 -20.00 9.14 12.08
C ASP A 3 -19.81 7.64 11.92
N SER A 4 -19.16 7.24 10.84
CA SER A 4 -18.59 5.90 10.70
C SER A 4 -17.09 6.01 10.92
N SER A 5 -16.70 6.51 12.10
CA SER A 5 -15.37 6.28 12.67
C SER A 5 -15.29 4.79 13.02
N ALA A 6 -15.07 3.97 12.00
CA ALA A 6 -14.70 2.59 12.18
C ALA A 6 -13.35 2.61 12.90
N ASN A 7 -13.34 2.17 14.17
CA ASN A 7 -12.13 1.96 14.96
C ASN A 7 -11.26 0.91 14.27
N ILE A 8 -10.40 1.35 13.36
CA ILE A 8 -9.39 0.52 12.70
C ILE A 8 -8.32 0.21 13.75
N PRO A 9 -8.03 -1.08 14.01
CA PRO A 9 -6.99 -1.45 14.98
C PRO A 9 -5.64 -0.84 14.56
N PRO A 10 -4.84 -0.31 15.50
CA PRO A 10 -3.51 0.19 15.19
C PRO A 10 -2.63 -0.98 14.70
N HIS A 11 -2.22 -0.90 13.44
CA HIS A 11 -1.42 -1.95 12.79
C HIS A 11 0.07 -1.62 12.84
N ALA A 12 0.90 -2.59 13.20
CA ALA A 12 2.34 -2.41 13.43
C ALA A 12 3.16 -1.90 12.23
N ASN A 13 2.65 -2.04 11.00
CA ASN A 13 3.33 -1.62 9.76
C ASN A 13 2.67 -0.42 9.06
N LEU A 14 1.55 0.09 9.59
CA LEU A 14 0.92 1.29 9.08
C LEU A 14 1.33 2.45 9.96
N LYS A 15 1.94 3.45 9.34
CA LYS A 15 2.18 4.74 9.98
C LYS A 15 0.81 5.36 10.24
N MET A 16 0.43 5.46 11.52
CA MET A 16 -0.73 6.26 11.88
C MET A 16 -0.36 7.72 11.63
N VAL A 17 -1.15 8.42 10.83
CA VAL A 17 -1.01 9.85 10.61
C VAL A 17 -2.13 10.53 11.37
N ASP A 18 -1.78 11.52 12.18
CA ASP A 18 -2.76 12.42 12.78
C ASP A 18 -3.26 13.38 11.69
N TRP A 19 -4.47 13.11 11.17
CA TRP A 19 -5.04 13.86 10.06
C TRP A 19 -5.50 15.26 10.46
N GLU A 20 -5.92 15.47 11.72
CA GLU A 20 -6.33 16.80 12.22
C GLU A 20 -5.10 17.70 12.36
N LEU A 21 -4.01 17.16 12.92
CA LEU A 21 -2.73 17.88 12.98
C LEU A 21 -2.17 18.16 11.59
N TYR A 22 -2.25 17.17 10.69
CA TYR A 22 -1.82 17.33 9.30
C TYR A 22 -2.58 18.45 8.60
N GLU A 23 -3.92 18.45 8.68
CA GLU A 23 -4.76 19.48 8.06
C GLU A 23 -4.40 20.87 8.57
N LYS A 24 -4.28 21.03 9.89
CA LYS A 24 -3.89 22.31 10.49
C LYS A 24 -2.53 22.80 9.96
N ARG A 25 -1.53 21.93 9.94
CA ARG A 25 -0.16 22.26 9.52
C ARG A 25 -0.06 22.58 8.04
N VAL A 26 -0.72 21.81 7.18
CA VAL A 26 -0.75 22.10 5.74
C VAL A 26 -1.44 23.43 5.48
N ASN A 27 -2.55 23.72 6.16
CA ASN A 27 -3.23 25.01 6.01
C ASN A 27 -2.36 26.19 6.45
N GLU A 28 -1.62 26.07 7.56
CA GLU A 28 -0.64 27.08 7.99
C GLU A 28 0.44 27.31 6.91
N LEU A 29 1.10 26.24 6.44
CA LEU A 29 2.19 26.34 5.45
C LEU A 29 1.71 26.83 4.08
N LEU A 30 0.52 26.42 3.63
CA LEU A 30 -0.06 26.89 2.38
C LEU A 30 -0.54 28.34 2.45
N SER A 31 -0.89 28.85 3.63
CA SER A 31 -1.26 30.26 3.79
C SER A 31 -0.09 31.23 3.54
N GLU A 32 1.14 30.75 3.77
CA GLU A 32 2.39 31.50 3.53
C GLU A 32 3.02 31.17 2.18
N PHE A 33 2.53 30.12 1.49
CA PHE A 33 3.09 29.65 0.24
C PHE A 33 2.82 30.63 -0.91
N GLN A 34 3.89 31.09 -1.54
CA GLN A 34 3.84 31.96 -2.70
C GLN A 34 4.35 31.23 -3.94
N ILE A 35 3.64 31.40 -5.05
CA ILE A 35 4.02 30.83 -6.35
C ILE A 35 4.94 31.82 -7.05
N ASP A 36 6.18 31.41 -7.32
CA ASP A 36 7.06 32.13 -8.22
C ASP A 36 6.73 31.76 -9.67
N VAL A 37 6.14 32.70 -10.39
CA VAL A 37 5.73 32.54 -11.80
C VAL A 37 6.96 32.42 -12.72
N CYS A 38 8.11 32.97 -12.31
CA CYS A 38 9.36 32.85 -13.06
C CYS A 38 10.00 31.46 -12.90
N ASN A 39 9.63 30.71 -11.86
CA ASN A 39 10.16 29.38 -11.57
C ASN A 39 9.07 28.44 -11.04
N LEU A 40 8.13 28.11 -11.94
CA LEU A 40 7.00 27.23 -11.67
C LEU A 40 7.42 25.81 -11.21
N ILE A 41 8.51 25.28 -11.76
CA ILE A 41 9.00 23.94 -11.43
C ILE A 41 9.45 23.90 -9.96
N GLU A 42 10.20 24.91 -9.53
CA GLU A 42 10.67 24.99 -8.15
C GLU A 42 9.51 25.24 -7.17
N SER A 43 8.56 26.09 -7.55
CA SER A 43 7.32 26.30 -6.78
C SER A 43 6.55 24.99 -6.61
N TYR A 44 6.39 24.18 -7.67
CA TYR A 44 5.75 22.87 -7.58
C TYR A 44 6.51 21.90 -6.67
N ASN A 45 7.84 21.84 -6.80
CA ASN A 45 8.66 21.00 -5.93
C ASN A 45 8.53 21.41 -4.46
N ASN A 46 8.49 22.71 -4.18
CA ASN A 46 8.30 23.25 -2.83
C ASN A 46 6.92 22.87 -2.27
N PHE A 47 5.86 22.95 -3.08
CA PHE A 47 4.54 22.46 -2.69
C PHE A 47 4.54 20.97 -2.35
N CYS A 48 5.14 20.12 -3.20
CA CYS A 48 5.27 18.69 -2.90
C CYS A 48 6.06 18.44 -1.61
N ASN A 49 7.12 19.21 -1.38
CA ASN A 49 7.93 19.12 -0.17
C ASN A 49 7.12 19.45 1.08
N ILE A 50 6.29 20.51 1.05
CA ILE A 50 5.38 20.88 2.15
C ILE A 50 4.47 19.70 2.51
N ILE A 51 3.86 19.05 1.53
CA ILE A 51 2.99 17.89 1.77
C ILE A 51 3.77 16.74 2.42
N ILE A 52 4.91 16.37 1.83
CA ILE A 52 5.69 15.21 2.27
C ILE A 52 6.30 15.45 3.66
N SER A 53 6.82 16.63 3.94
CA SER A 53 7.38 16.97 5.26
C SER A 53 6.30 16.93 6.33
N THR A 54 5.14 17.52 6.05
CA THR A 54 4.02 17.56 7.00
C THR A 54 3.49 16.17 7.29
N ILE A 55 3.38 15.29 6.28
CA ILE A 55 3.04 13.87 6.51
C ILE A 55 4.04 13.24 7.48
N ASN A 56 5.35 13.42 7.25
CA ASN A 56 6.38 12.78 8.09
C ASN A 56 6.36 13.29 9.53
N GLU A 57 6.04 14.57 9.76
CA GLU A 57 5.89 15.15 11.10
C GLU A 57 4.63 14.65 11.82
N CYS A 58 3.55 14.42 11.08
CA CYS A 58 2.26 13.96 11.62
C CYS A 58 2.17 12.44 11.78
N VAL A 59 3.22 11.69 11.43
CA VAL A 59 3.30 10.26 11.69
C VAL A 59 3.47 10.00 13.19
N VAL A 60 2.41 9.51 13.81
CA VAL A 60 2.43 8.95 15.15
C VAL A 60 3.16 7.60 15.06
N CYS A 61 4.43 7.59 15.45
CA CYS A 61 5.18 6.34 15.53
C CYS A 61 4.47 5.37 16.48
N SER A 62 3.88 4.31 15.94
CA SER A 62 3.44 3.12 16.67
C SER A 62 4.66 2.42 17.29
N ARG A 63 5.23 3.00 18.33
CA ARG A 63 6.40 2.47 19.02
C ARG A 63 5.92 1.37 19.96
N SER A 64 5.92 0.13 19.50
CA SER A 64 6.04 -1.02 20.40
C SER A 64 6.82 -2.17 19.76
N GLY A 65 8.08 -2.27 20.18
CA GLY A 65 8.93 -3.45 20.31
C GLY A 65 8.81 -4.61 19.33
N SER A 66 9.83 -4.78 18.48
CA SER A 66 10.49 -6.08 18.42
C SER A 66 11.95 -5.89 18.00
N THR A 67 12.81 -6.01 19.00
CA THR A 67 14.23 -6.28 18.91
C THR A 67 14.59 -7.18 17.73
N THR A 68 15.64 -6.76 17.02
CA THR A 68 16.57 -7.58 16.26
C THR A 68 16.72 -8.99 16.85
N LYS A 69 16.23 -10.00 16.13
CA LYS A 69 16.69 -11.39 16.32
C LYS A 69 17.50 -11.78 15.11
N VAL A 70 18.80 -11.93 15.34
CA VAL A 70 19.76 -12.60 14.48
C VAL A 70 19.20 -13.96 14.09
N ILE A 71 19.08 -14.22 12.78
CA ILE A 71 18.60 -15.48 12.24
C ILE A 71 19.82 -16.41 12.13
N SER A 72 19.96 -17.35 13.07
CA SER A 72 20.76 -18.56 12.85
C SER A 72 19.99 -19.52 11.93
N PRO A 73 20.67 -20.28 11.05
CA PRO A 73 20.01 -21.17 10.11
C PRO A 73 19.60 -22.45 10.83
N SER A 74 18.30 -22.73 10.88
CA SER A 74 17.79 -24.06 11.20
C SER A 74 16.93 -24.57 10.05
N THR A 75 17.49 -25.60 9.41
CA THR A 75 16.85 -26.50 8.46
C THR A 75 15.68 -27.19 9.13
N SER A 76 14.45 -27.02 8.61
CA SER A 76 13.40 -28.02 8.81
C SER A 76 12.24 -27.82 7.83
N HIS A 77 12.01 -28.87 7.04
CA HIS A 77 10.85 -29.04 6.19
C HIS A 77 9.58 -29.11 7.05
N ASN A 78 8.67 -28.18 6.84
CA ASN A 78 7.22 -28.38 6.99
C ASN A 78 6.50 -27.22 6.29
N ASN A 79 6.11 -27.44 5.03
CA ASN A 79 5.25 -26.54 4.26
C ASN A 79 3.80 -26.63 4.76
N LYS A 80 3.54 -26.13 5.97
CA LYS A 80 2.21 -25.75 6.44
C LYS A 80 2.36 -24.41 7.16
N HIS A 81 1.50 -23.46 6.83
CA HIS A 81 1.48 -22.05 7.30
C HIS A 81 2.31 -21.03 6.49
N ARG A 82 1.77 -20.65 5.34
CA ARG A 82 1.94 -19.28 4.80
C ARG A 82 0.58 -18.63 4.50
N THR A 83 -0.26 -18.50 5.53
CA THR A 83 -1.24 -17.41 5.62
C THR A 83 -0.78 -16.44 6.69
N LYS A 84 0.45 -15.92 6.55
CA LYS A 84 0.89 -14.79 7.35
C LYS A 84 0.12 -13.55 6.86
N ASN A 85 -0.87 -13.15 7.64
CA ASN A 85 -1.32 -11.77 7.82
C ASN A 85 -1.45 -10.95 6.53
N ARG A 86 -2.32 -11.36 5.60
CA ARG A 86 -2.79 -10.42 4.59
C ARG A 86 -3.87 -9.57 5.22
N ILE A 87 -3.58 -8.30 5.42
CA ILE A 87 -4.56 -7.27 5.77
C ILE A 87 -5.68 -7.38 4.72
N PRO A 88 -6.95 -7.54 5.12
CA PRO A 88 -8.05 -7.44 4.18
C PRO A 88 -8.04 -6.00 3.66
N LEU A 89 -7.54 -5.81 2.44
CA LEU A 89 -7.66 -4.53 1.76
C LEU A 89 -9.16 -4.30 1.59
N ILE A 90 -9.69 -3.17 2.03
CA ILE A 90 -11.14 -2.89 2.08
C ILE A 90 -11.77 -3.00 0.67
N TRP A 91 -10.98 -2.72 -0.37
CA TRP A 91 -11.37 -2.85 -1.78
C TRP A 91 -11.13 -4.25 -2.37
N TRP A 92 -10.47 -5.15 -1.64
CA TRP A 92 -10.15 -6.51 -2.09
C TRP A 92 -11.21 -7.48 -1.60
N ASN A 93 -12.10 -7.86 -2.50
CA ASN A 93 -13.17 -8.81 -2.23
C ASN A 93 -12.88 -10.20 -2.82
N GLU A 94 -13.84 -11.11 -2.66
CA GLU A 94 -13.75 -12.47 -3.22
C GLU A 94 -13.57 -12.45 -4.75
N LYS A 95 -14.21 -11.51 -5.45
CA LYS A 95 -14.07 -11.33 -6.90
C LYS A 95 -12.62 -10.98 -7.27
N CYS A 96 -11.98 -10.04 -6.56
CA CYS A 96 -10.55 -9.71 -6.75
C CYS A 96 -9.65 -10.96 -6.55
N THR A 97 -9.91 -11.73 -5.49
CA THR A 97 -9.17 -12.95 -5.20
C THR A 97 -9.30 -13.98 -6.33
N LYS A 98 -10.54 -14.19 -6.80
CA LYS A 98 -10.85 -15.11 -7.89
C LYS A 98 -10.19 -14.68 -9.19
N THR A 99 -10.28 -13.40 -9.58
CA THR A 99 -9.65 -12.88 -10.80
C THR A 99 -8.14 -13.08 -10.79
N VAL A 100 -7.47 -12.73 -9.68
CA VAL A 100 -6.01 -12.87 -9.58
C VAL A 100 -5.59 -14.34 -9.61
N ASN A 101 -6.33 -15.23 -8.95
CA ASN A 101 -6.04 -16.66 -9.01
C ASN A 101 -6.27 -17.23 -10.42
N ASN A 102 -7.33 -16.82 -11.10
CA ASN A 102 -7.62 -17.23 -12.48
C ASN A 102 -6.51 -16.78 -13.44
N CYS A 103 -6.05 -15.52 -13.32
CA CYS A 103 -4.94 -15.01 -14.12
C CYS A 103 -3.64 -15.78 -13.90
N LYS A 104 -3.34 -16.13 -12.63
CA LYS A 104 -2.19 -16.99 -12.29
C LYS A 104 -2.30 -18.39 -12.90
N GLN A 105 -3.47 -19.01 -12.80
CA GLN A 105 -3.69 -20.35 -13.36
C GLN A 105 -3.56 -20.32 -14.89
N ALA A 106 -4.19 -19.37 -15.57
CA ALA A 106 -4.09 -19.23 -17.03
C ALA A 106 -2.64 -18.97 -17.50
N TYR A 107 -1.86 -18.19 -16.74
CA TYR A 107 -0.43 -18.02 -17.00
C TYR A 107 0.35 -19.33 -16.83
N LEU A 108 0.09 -20.10 -15.78
CA LEU A 108 0.74 -21.39 -15.55
C LEU A 108 0.40 -22.40 -16.64
N GLU A 109 -0.86 -22.47 -17.08
CA GLU A 109 -1.29 -23.31 -18.19
C GLU A 109 -0.58 -22.95 -19.49
N PHE A 110 -0.48 -21.65 -19.82
CA PHE A 110 0.30 -21.20 -20.98
C PHE A 110 1.79 -21.52 -20.84
N LYS A 111 2.37 -21.33 -19.65
CA LYS A 111 3.79 -21.61 -19.41
C LYS A 111 4.12 -23.09 -19.54
N LEU A 112 3.23 -23.98 -19.09
CA LEU A 112 3.40 -25.43 -19.16
C LEU A 112 3.11 -25.96 -20.57
N ASN A 113 2.07 -25.43 -21.23
CA ASN A 113 1.62 -25.85 -22.55
C ASN A 113 1.41 -24.63 -23.46
N PRO A 114 2.48 -24.07 -24.06
CA PRO A 114 2.37 -22.89 -24.89
C PRO A 114 1.69 -23.22 -26.21
N CYS A 115 0.45 -22.76 -26.37
CA CYS A 115 -0.30 -22.81 -27.63
C CYS A 115 -1.17 -21.55 -27.78
N VAL A 116 -1.78 -21.38 -28.95
CA VAL A 116 -2.61 -20.21 -29.25
C VAL A 116 -3.80 -20.11 -28.29
N ASP A 117 -4.44 -21.24 -27.96
CA ASP A 117 -5.60 -21.25 -27.06
C ASP A 117 -5.23 -20.89 -25.62
N THR A 118 -4.12 -21.45 -25.09
CA THR A 118 -3.65 -21.11 -23.74
C THR A 118 -3.17 -19.66 -23.65
N PHE A 119 -2.57 -19.13 -24.73
CA PHE A 119 -2.21 -17.72 -24.83
C PHE A 119 -3.44 -16.79 -24.83
N ILE A 120 -4.46 -17.10 -25.65
CA ILE A 120 -5.71 -16.32 -25.70
C ILE A 120 -6.39 -16.35 -24.33
N ASN A 121 -6.45 -17.50 -23.65
CA ASN A 121 -7.05 -17.63 -22.33
C ASN A 121 -6.28 -16.83 -21.27
N PHE A 122 -4.95 -16.85 -21.28
CA PHE A 122 -4.12 -15.99 -20.43
C PHE A 122 -4.41 -14.50 -20.68
N LYS A 123 -4.48 -14.07 -21.95
CA LYS A 123 -4.76 -12.67 -22.29
C LYS A 123 -6.16 -12.22 -21.89
N ARG A 124 -7.17 -13.08 -22.02
CA ARG A 124 -8.52 -12.82 -21.51
C ARG A 124 -8.52 -12.67 -19.99
N ALA A 125 -7.82 -13.54 -19.27
CA ALA A 125 -7.74 -13.48 -17.81
C ALA A 125 -6.96 -12.26 -17.29
N GLN A 126 -6.04 -11.71 -18.09
CA GLN A 126 -5.28 -10.50 -17.79
C GLN A 126 -6.09 -9.20 -17.97
N ALA A 127 -7.13 -9.22 -18.80
CA ALA A 127 -7.94 -8.04 -19.13
C ALA A 127 -9.13 -7.81 -18.17
N LEU A 128 -9.31 -8.68 -17.17
CA LEU A 128 -10.39 -8.66 -16.17
C LEU A 128 -9.92 -8.06 -14.83
#